data_AF-A0A958ACX3-F1
#
_entry.id   AF-A0A958ACX3-F1
#
_cell.length_a   1.000
_cell.length_b   1.000
_cell.length_c   1.000
_cell.angle_alpha   90.00
_cell.angle_beta   90.00
_cell.angle_gamma   90.00
#
_symmetry.space_group_name_H-M   'P 1'
#
loop_
_entity.id
_entity.type
_entity.pdbx_description
1 polymer ?
#
loop_
_entity_poly.entity_id
_entity_poly.type
_entity_poly.pdbx_seq_one_letter_code
_entity_poly.pdbx_strand_id
1 'polypeptide(L)'
;MPKRSLITISLTALGCLFIALSIAVLLTAPVSAKSHFLGRLQRDYPNIVGTRLDGCVMCHKDGIPDGPLNRFADDYYTHGFKFERIEDLDSDRDGFTNVEELLALTFPGDPQDFPTDAPAQAPATPTPGPPTATPTPTHTPTPIHTPSPTPTATPTHTPEPITSRVSHDPALMLMVAIGVIGVVLWAAVLFFMVRK
;
A
#
# COMPACT_ATOMS: atom_id res chain seq x y z
N MET A 1 36.40 51.70 -12.96
CA MET A 1 35.18 51.23 -12.26
C MET A 1 34.60 49.94 -12.87
N PRO A 2 35.20 48.73 -12.70
CA PRO A 2 34.58 47.47 -13.15
C PRO A 2 34.07 46.53 -12.04
N LYS A 3 34.46 46.74 -10.77
CA LYS A 3 34.23 45.77 -9.68
C LYS A 3 32.76 45.56 -9.30
N ARG A 4 31.88 46.54 -9.53
CA ARG A 4 30.44 46.42 -9.20
C ARG A 4 29.68 45.51 -10.16
N SER A 5 30.07 45.46 -11.44
CA SER A 5 29.40 44.65 -12.47
C SER A 5 29.67 43.14 -12.30
N LEU A 6 30.90 42.78 -11.93
CA LEU A 6 31.29 41.39 -11.65
C LEU A 6 30.57 40.80 -10.44
N ILE A 7 30.31 41.61 -9.40
CA ILE A 7 29.61 41.16 -8.18
C ILE A 7 28.13 40.88 -8.47
N THR A 8 27.46 41.74 -9.24
CA THR A 8 26.05 41.53 -9.63
C THR A 8 25.85 40.29 -10.52
N ILE A 9 26.77 40.04 -11.46
CA ILE A 9 26.71 38.84 -12.33
C ILE A 9 26.95 37.56 -11.53
N SER A 10 27.82 37.61 -10.52
CA SER A 10 28.12 36.45 -9.68
C SER A 10 26.97 36.08 -8.74
N LEU A 11 26.25 37.09 -8.20
CA LEU A 11 25.08 36.89 -7.33
C LEU A 11 23.86 36.35 -8.07
N THR A 12 23.61 36.81 -9.31
CA THR A 12 22.53 36.26 -10.14
C THR A 12 22.83 34.82 -10.54
N ALA A 13 24.07 34.51 -10.89
CA ALA A 13 24.48 33.15 -11.24
C ALA A 13 24.33 32.17 -10.05
N LEU A 14 24.71 32.57 -8.83
CA LEU A 14 24.52 31.76 -7.62
C LEU A 14 23.03 31.54 -7.31
N GLY A 15 22.20 32.57 -7.47
CA GLY A 15 20.75 32.48 -7.26
C GLY A 15 20.08 31.49 -8.23
N CYS A 16 20.42 31.57 -9.52
CA CYS A 16 19.92 30.63 -10.53
C CYS A 16 20.37 29.19 -10.24
N LEU A 17 21.62 29.00 -9.78
CA LEU A 17 22.13 27.68 -9.43
C LEU A 17 21.38 27.07 -8.24
N PHE A 18 21.07 27.87 -7.21
CA PHE A 18 20.31 27.39 -6.04
C PHE A 18 18.89 26.97 -6.41
N ILE A 19 18.20 27.80 -7.22
CA ILE A 19 16.85 27.48 -7.70
C ILE A 19 16.86 26.20 -8.55
N ALA A 20 17.84 26.06 -9.45
CA ALA A 20 17.99 24.86 -10.27
C ALA A 20 18.24 23.61 -9.41
N LEU A 21 19.07 23.71 -8.36
CA LEU A 21 19.34 22.60 -7.44
C LEU A 21 18.10 22.21 -6.64
N SER A 22 17.32 23.19 -6.14
CA SER A 22 16.08 22.93 -5.43
C SER A 22 15.04 22.24 -6.31
N ILE A 23 14.87 22.70 -7.56
CA ILE A 23 13.96 22.05 -8.52
C ILE A 23 14.40 20.62 -8.82
N ALA A 24 15.71 20.38 -9.00
CA ALA A 24 16.24 19.05 -9.26
C ALA A 24 15.93 18.06 -8.12
N VAL A 25 16.00 18.50 -6.86
CA VAL A 25 15.64 17.67 -5.70
C VAL A 25 14.14 17.37 -5.64
N LEU A 26 13.28 18.34 -5.98
CA LEU A 26 11.83 18.13 -6.02
C LEU A 26 11.42 17.16 -7.13
N LEU A 27 12.14 17.13 -8.25
CA LEU A 27 11.85 16.25 -9.39
C LEU A 27 12.25 14.78 -9.15
N THR A 28 13.07 14.48 -8.13
CA THR A 28 13.53 13.11 -7.85
C THR A 28 12.74 12.39 -6.76
N ALA A 29 11.72 13.03 -6.16
CA ALA A 29 10.92 12.38 -5.13
C ALA A 29 9.99 11.32 -5.76
N PRO A 30 10.10 10.03 -5.40
CA PRO A 30 9.13 9.03 -5.85
C PRO A 30 7.79 9.30 -5.17
N VAL A 31 6.78 9.67 -5.95
CA VAL A 31 5.39 9.82 -5.48
C VAL A 31 4.67 8.49 -5.75
N SER A 32 4.53 7.66 -4.72
CA SER A 32 3.66 6.47 -4.80
C SER A 32 2.29 6.83 -4.24
N ALA A 33 1.29 6.93 -5.11
CA ALA A 33 -0.09 7.18 -4.73
C ALA A 33 -0.82 5.84 -4.55
N LYS A 34 -0.99 5.41 -3.29
CA LYS A 34 -1.77 4.21 -2.96
C LYS A 34 -3.26 4.51 -3.02
N SER A 35 -4.08 3.58 -3.56
CA SER A 35 -5.53 3.77 -3.56
C SER A 35 -6.11 3.70 -2.13
N HIS A 36 -7.20 4.42 -1.87
CA HIS A 36 -7.87 4.43 -0.56
C HIS A 36 -8.31 3.03 -0.11
N PHE A 37 -8.74 2.18 -1.05
CA PHE A 37 -9.17 0.81 -0.76
C PHE A 37 -8.00 -0.10 -0.40
N LEU A 38 -6.90 -0.06 -1.17
CA LEU A 38 -5.71 -0.83 -0.85
C LEU A 38 -5.08 -0.36 0.47
N GLY A 39 -5.16 0.93 0.77
CA GLY A 39 -4.74 1.50 2.07
C GLY A 39 -5.63 1.08 3.25
N ARG A 40 -6.89 0.69 3.02
CA ARG A 40 -7.74 0.08 4.04
C ARG A 40 -7.37 -1.38 4.23
N LEU A 41 -7.27 -2.16 3.15
CA LEU A 41 -6.89 -3.57 3.18
C LEU A 41 -5.56 -3.77 3.94
N GLN A 42 -4.52 -3.09 3.47
CA GLN A 42 -3.74 -2.18 4.32
C GLN A 42 -3.53 -2.50 5.79
N ARG A 43 -4.47 -1.90 6.48
CA ARG A 43 -4.54 -1.64 7.89
C ARG A 43 -5.18 -2.81 8.61
N ASP A 44 -6.08 -3.49 7.91
CA ASP A 44 -6.82 -4.64 8.41
C ASP A 44 -5.94 -5.91 8.32
N TYR A 45 -5.11 -6.03 7.27
CA TYR A 45 -4.17 -7.13 7.04
C TYR A 45 -2.73 -6.62 6.83
N PRO A 46 -2.01 -6.23 7.90
CA PRO A 46 -0.65 -5.69 7.76
C PRO A 46 0.36 -6.70 7.21
N ASN A 47 0.08 -8.01 7.27
CA ASN A 47 0.94 -9.07 6.73
C ASN A 47 1.06 -9.04 5.20
N ILE A 48 0.16 -8.35 4.50
CA ILE A 48 0.19 -8.27 3.03
C ILE A 48 1.11 -7.17 2.50
N VAL A 49 1.55 -6.24 3.36
CA VAL A 49 2.37 -5.08 2.97
C VAL A 49 3.70 -5.57 2.39
N GLY A 50 4.06 -5.07 1.20
CA GLY A 50 5.28 -5.48 0.49
C GLY A 50 5.23 -6.90 -0.11
N THR A 51 4.08 -7.56 -0.08
CA THR A 51 3.86 -8.85 -0.75
C THR A 51 3.24 -8.64 -2.13
N ARG A 52 2.98 -9.73 -2.85
CA ARG A 52 2.25 -9.69 -4.13
C ARG A 52 0.81 -9.18 -4.03
N LEU A 53 0.23 -9.20 -2.82
CA LEU A 53 -1.10 -8.67 -2.54
C LEU A 53 -1.08 -7.13 -2.34
N ASP A 54 0.11 -6.52 -2.23
CA ASP A 54 0.30 -5.08 -2.08
C ASP A 54 0.25 -4.34 -3.44
N GLY A 55 -0.84 -4.52 -4.18
CA GLY A 55 -0.95 -3.91 -5.50
C GLY A 55 -2.34 -3.93 -6.08
N CYS A 56 -2.47 -3.28 -7.25
CA CYS A 56 -3.74 -3.18 -7.98
C CYS A 56 -4.30 -4.55 -8.37
N VAL A 57 -3.45 -5.57 -8.54
CA VAL A 57 -3.84 -6.94 -8.90
C VAL A 57 -4.73 -7.59 -7.85
N MET A 58 -4.67 -7.12 -6.60
CA MET A 58 -5.56 -7.56 -5.52
C MET A 58 -7.04 -7.34 -5.85
N CYS A 59 -7.37 -6.28 -6.61
CA CYS A 59 -8.75 -5.92 -6.94
C CYS A 59 -9.04 -5.94 -8.45
N HIS A 60 -8.03 -5.80 -9.30
CA HIS A 60 -8.18 -5.69 -10.75
C HIS A 60 -7.50 -6.87 -11.44
N LYS A 61 -8.19 -7.50 -12.41
CA LYS A 61 -7.72 -8.75 -13.05
C LYS A 61 -6.31 -8.65 -13.66
N ASP A 62 -5.95 -7.50 -14.22
CA ASP A 62 -4.66 -7.30 -14.89
C ASP A 62 -3.72 -6.37 -14.10
N GLY A 63 -4.07 -6.04 -12.85
CA GLY A 63 -3.34 -5.04 -12.07
C GLY A 63 -3.38 -3.62 -12.65
N ILE A 64 -4.24 -3.37 -13.63
CA ILE A 64 -4.43 -2.07 -14.27
C ILE A 64 -5.35 -1.22 -13.39
N PRO A 65 -4.93 -0.01 -12.96
CA PRO A 65 -5.82 0.94 -12.31
C PRO A 65 -7.05 1.22 -13.18
N ASP A 66 -8.24 1.22 -12.57
CA ASP A 66 -9.55 1.38 -13.26
C ASP A 66 -9.89 0.26 -14.27
N GLY A 67 -9.13 -0.83 -14.28
CA GLY A 67 -9.43 -2.02 -15.05
C GLY A 67 -10.62 -2.82 -14.50
N PRO A 68 -11.06 -3.88 -15.20
CA PRO A 68 -12.12 -4.76 -14.71
C PRO A 68 -11.80 -5.32 -13.32
N LEU A 69 -12.79 -5.28 -12.42
CA LEU A 69 -12.67 -5.87 -11.09
C LEU A 69 -12.57 -7.40 -11.20
N ASN A 70 -11.79 -8.00 -10.31
CA ASN A 70 -11.85 -9.43 -10.03
C ASN A 70 -13.06 -9.75 -9.13
N ARG A 71 -13.28 -11.04 -8.85
CA ARG A 71 -14.46 -11.47 -8.08
C ARG A 71 -14.39 -10.99 -6.62
N PHE A 72 -13.21 -11.04 -6.00
CA PHE A 72 -12.97 -10.47 -4.67
C PHE A 72 -13.38 -8.99 -4.55
N ALA A 73 -12.99 -8.17 -5.53
CA ALA A 73 -13.34 -6.75 -5.52
C ALA A 73 -14.83 -6.50 -5.80
N ASP A 74 -15.49 -7.37 -6.58
CA ASP A 74 -16.94 -7.32 -6.78
C ASP A 74 -17.69 -7.64 -5.47
N ASP A 75 -17.25 -8.68 -4.74
CA ASP A 75 -17.79 -9.02 -3.42
C ASP A 75 -17.54 -7.89 -2.41
N TYR A 76 -16.33 -7.31 -2.40
CA TYR A 76 -16.01 -6.14 -1.57
C TYR A 76 -16.91 -4.93 -1.89
N TYR A 77 -17.17 -4.66 -3.17
CA TYR A 77 -18.04 -3.57 -3.63
C TYR A 77 -19.49 -3.81 -3.19
N THR A 78 -20.03 -4.99 -3.48
CA THR A 78 -21.43 -5.34 -3.19
C THR A 78 -21.72 -5.43 -1.68
N HIS A 79 -20.72 -5.73 -0.86
CA HIS A 79 -20.82 -5.77 0.61
C HIS A 79 -20.48 -4.42 1.28
N GLY A 80 -20.39 -3.34 0.51
CA GLY A 80 -20.32 -1.97 1.04
C GLY A 80 -18.91 -1.55 1.50
N PHE A 81 -17.87 -2.07 0.85
CA PHE A 81 -16.47 -1.74 1.09
C PHE A 81 -16.01 -2.02 2.53
N LYS A 82 -16.36 -3.21 3.02
CA LYS A 82 -16.01 -3.72 4.37
C LYS A 82 -15.42 -5.11 4.23
N PHE A 83 -14.12 -5.25 4.50
CA PHE A 83 -13.43 -6.54 4.35
C PHE A 83 -13.98 -7.57 5.32
N GLU A 84 -14.37 -7.15 6.52
CA GLU A 84 -14.96 -8.00 7.57
C GLU A 84 -16.27 -8.67 7.14
N ARG A 85 -16.90 -8.19 6.05
CA ARG A 85 -18.14 -8.78 5.51
C ARG A 85 -17.90 -9.85 4.47
N ILE A 86 -16.67 -9.95 3.95
CA ILE A 86 -16.32 -10.87 2.89
C ILE A 86 -15.27 -11.89 3.34
N GLU A 87 -14.74 -11.82 4.57
CA GLU A 87 -13.72 -12.74 5.07
C GLU A 87 -14.08 -14.22 4.88
N ASP A 88 -15.33 -14.59 5.19
CA ASP A 88 -15.83 -15.97 5.09
C ASP A 88 -16.34 -16.34 3.68
N LEU A 89 -16.29 -15.42 2.71
CA LEU A 89 -16.67 -15.71 1.33
C LEU A 89 -15.50 -16.34 0.58
N ASP A 90 -15.83 -17.29 -0.28
CA ASP A 90 -14.96 -17.82 -1.34
C ASP A 90 -15.33 -17.09 -2.64
N SER A 91 -14.62 -15.99 -2.92
CA SER A 91 -15.06 -15.06 -3.97
C SER A 91 -14.86 -15.67 -5.36
N ASP A 92 -13.76 -16.38 -5.58
CA ASP A 92 -13.36 -16.95 -6.87
C ASP A 92 -13.74 -18.43 -7.06
N ARG A 93 -14.22 -19.09 -5.99
CA ARG A 93 -14.77 -20.44 -5.97
C ARG A 93 -13.73 -21.54 -6.12
N ASP A 94 -12.56 -21.33 -5.56
CA ASP A 94 -11.50 -22.34 -5.52
C ASP A 94 -11.54 -23.24 -4.27
N GLY A 95 -12.47 -22.96 -3.34
CA GLY A 95 -12.67 -23.70 -2.11
C GLY A 95 -11.99 -23.09 -0.89
N PHE A 96 -11.35 -21.93 -1.01
CA PHE A 96 -10.78 -21.21 0.13
C PHE A 96 -11.52 -19.92 0.39
N THR A 97 -11.65 -19.58 1.67
CA THR A 97 -12.22 -18.29 2.06
C THR A 97 -11.21 -17.17 1.85
N ASN A 98 -11.69 -15.96 1.61
CA ASN A 98 -10.85 -14.79 1.40
C ASN A 98 -9.83 -14.58 2.53
N VAL A 99 -10.21 -14.87 3.77
CA VAL A 99 -9.30 -14.75 4.93
C VAL A 99 -8.22 -15.83 4.94
N GLU A 100 -8.53 -17.07 4.55
CA GLU A 100 -7.54 -18.15 4.46
C GLU A 100 -6.46 -17.78 3.44
N GLU A 101 -6.87 -17.20 2.33
CA GLU A 101 -5.98 -16.77 1.26
C GLU A 101 -5.15 -15.54 1.63
N LEU A 102 -5.76 -14.49 2.22
CA LEU A 102 -5.03 -13.32 2.71
C LEU A 102 -3.95 -13.69 3.75
N LEU A 103 -4.19 -14.72 4.56
CA LEU A 103 -3.22 -15.25 5.52
C LEU A 103 -2.15 -16.12 4.84
N ALA A 104 -2.52 -16.87 3.80
CA ALA A 104 -1.61 -17.66 2.98
C ALA A 104 -0.84 -16.83 1.94
N LEU A 105 -1.12 -15.52 1.85
CA LEU A 105 -0.61 -14.62 0.84
C LEU A 105 -0.95 -15.08 -0.58
N THR A 106 -2.18 -15.55 -0.79
CA THR A 106 -2.79 -15.89 -2.10
C THR A 106 -3.91 -14.91 -2.48
N PHE A 107 -4.28 -14.89 -3.76
CA PHE A 107 -5.17 -13.90 -4.37
C PHE A 107 -6.63 -14.36 -4.32
N PRO A 108 -7.48 -13.77 -3.47
CA PRO A 108 -8.86 -14.24 -3.29
C PRO A 108 -9.83 -14.01 -4.46
N GLY A 109 -9.31 -13.49 -5.56
CA GLY A 109 -10.05 -13.22 -6.77
C GLY A 109 -9.52 -13.99 -7.98
N ASP A 110 -8.55 -14.88 -7.78
CA ASP A 110 -7.88 -15.69 -8.80
C ASP A 110 -7.94 -17.20 -8.43
N PRO A 111 -8.84 -17.99 -9.04
CA PRO A 111 -9.06 -19.38 -8.68
C PRO A 111 -7.90 -20.31 -9.07
N GLN A 112 -6.82 -19.78 -9.63
CA GLN A 112 -5.59 -20.51 -9.92
C GLN A 112 -4.50 -20.24 -8.88
N ASP A 113 -4.78 -19.40 -7.89
CA ASP A 113 -3.83 -18.99 -6.88
C ASP A 113 -4.40 -19.22 -5.48
N PHE A 114 -4.24 -20.45 -5.00
CA PHE A 114 -4.81 -20.92 -3.75
C PHE A 114 -3.75 -21.51 -2.81
N PRO A 115 -4.05 -21.62 -1.51
CA PRO A 115 -3.18 -22.26 -0.54
C PRO A 115 -2.91 -23.73 -0.91
N THR A 116 -1.68 -24.04 -1.29
CA THR A 116 -1.25 -25.41 -1.68
C THR A 116 -0.85 -26.27 -0.48
N ASP A 117 -0.57 -25.66 0.68
CA ASP A 117 -0.19 -26.34 1.93
C ASP A 117 -1.36 -26.48 2.94
N ALA A 118 -2.58 -26.09 2.56
CA ALA A 118 -3.76 -26.25 3.42
C ALA A 118 -4.20 -27.74 3.47
N PRO A 119 -4.67 -28.25 4.63
CA PRO A 119 -5.22 -29.61 4.69
C PRO A 119 -6.39 -29.70 3.72
N ALA A 120 -6.26 -30.59 2.72
CA ALA A 120 -7.21 -30.78 1.64
C ALA A 120 -8.66 -30.61 2.10
N GLN A 121 -9.32 -29.51 1.69
CA GLN A 121 -10.74 -29.35 1.93
C GLN A 121 -11.49 -30.47 1.20
N ALA A 122 -12.40 -31.12 1.92
CA ALA A 122 -13.23 -32.18 1.39
C ALA A 122 -14.05 -31.65 0.19
N PRO A 123 -14.22 -32.45 -0.89
CA PRO A 123 -14.96 -32.01 -2.07
C PRO A 123 -16.34 -31.47 -1.72
N ALA A 124 -16.70 -30.30 -2.26
CA ALA A 124 -18.04 -29.72 -2.17
C ALA A 124 -19.08 -30.76 -2.59
N THR A 125 -19.91 -31.19 -1.63
CA THR A 125 -20.95 -32.21 -1.88
C THR A 125 -22.13 -31.55 -2.59
N PRO A 126 -22.61 -32.09 -3.73
CA PRO A 126 -23.80 -31.56 -4.40
C PRO A 126 -25.04 -31.75 -3.51
N THR A 127 -25.88 -30.71 -3.45
CA THR A 127 -27.12 -30.61 -2.66
C THR A 127 -27.98 -31.88 -2.71
N PRO A 128 -28.19 -32.58 -1.58
CA PRO A 128 -29.20 -33.63 -1.47
C PRO A 128 -30.56 -33.07 -1.05
N GLY A 129 -31.64 -33.66 -1.59
CA GLY A 129 -33.03 -33.34 -1.26
C GLY A 129 -33.44 -33.60 0.20
N PRO A 130 -34.74 -33.42 0.54
CA PRO A 130 -35.23 -33.31 1.90
C PRO A 130 -34.90 -34.51 2.81
N PRO A 131 -34.78 -34.30 4.14
CA PRO A 131 -33.97 -35.14 5.02
C PRO A 131 -34.67 -36.44 5.39
N THR A 132 -33.92 -37.54 5.30
CA THR A 132 -34.19 -38.75 6.11
C THR A 132 -33.25 -38.71 7.31
N ALA A 133 -33.79 -38.97 8.50
CA ALA A 133 -33.07 -38.83 9.78
C ALA A 133 -31.81 -39.71 9.82
N THR A 134 -30.66 -39.08 10.05
CA THR A 134 -29.35 -39.74 10.19
C THR A 134 -28.90 -39.69 11.66
N PRO A 135 -28.44 -40.81 12.25
CA PRO A 135 -28.13 -40.89 13.67
C PRO A 135 -26.92 -40.04 14.08
N THR A 136 -27.00 -39.54 15.32
CA THR A 136 -25.99 -38.74 16.02
C THR A 136 -24.59 -39.36 15.94
N PRO A 137 -23.56 -38.62 15.48
CA PRO A 137 -22.18 -39.12 15.50
C PRO A 137 -21.59 -39.05 16.92
N THR A 138 -20.95 -40.14 17.32
CA THR A 138 -20.12 -40.26 18.52
C THR A 138 -18.85 -39.43 18.35
N HIS A 139 -18.54 -38.59 19.34
CA HIS A 139 -17.31 -37.79 19.39
C HIS A 139 -16.06 -38.68 19.51
N THR A 140 -15.22 -38.65 18.49
CA THR A 140 -13.86 -39.22 18.52
C THR A 140 -12.90 -38.15 19.06
N PRO A 141 -12.01 -38.47 20.04
CA PRO A 141 -11.15 -37.48 20.67
C PRO A 141 -10.14 -36.88 19.68
N THR A 142 -10.02 -35.55 19.72
CA THR A 142 -9.09 -34.72 18.97
C THR A 142 -7.63 -35.12 19.24
N PRO A 143 -6.78 -35.37 18.23
CA PRO A 143 -5.36 -35.57 18.45
C PRO A 143 -4.71 -34.25 18.88
N ILE A 144 -3.97 -34.29 19.99
CA ILE A 144 -3.14 -33.18 20.47
C ILE A 144 -1.92 -33.08 19.54
N HIS A 145 -1.84 -31.99 18.78
CA HIS A 145 -0.69 -31.70 17.92
C HIS A 145 0.52 -31.31 18.76
N THR A 146 1.61 -32.06 18.59
CA THR A 146 2.94 -31.72 19.10
C THR A 146 3.45 -30.46 18.38
N PRO A 147 3.93 -29.43 19.10
CA PRO A 147 4.44 -28.22 18.46
C PRO A 147 5.70 -28.54 17.64
N SER A 148 5.65 -28.26 16.33
CA SER A 148 6.78 -28.31 15.41
C SER A 148 7.76 -27.18 15.74
N PRO A 149 9.11 -27.38 15.66
CA PRO A 149 10.07 -26.37 16.06
C PRO A 149 9.92 -25.09 15.25
N THR A 150 9.73 -23.99 15.97
CA THR A 150 9.63 -22.62 15.47
C THR A 150 10.81 -22.31 14.54
N PRO A 151 10.59 -21.90 13.27
CA PRO A 151 11.68 -21.44 12.43
C PRO A 151 12.31 -20.19 13.06
N THR A 152 13.61 -20.24 13.32
CA THR A 152 14.40 -19.11 13.80
C THR A 152 14.29 -17.97 12.81
N ALA A 153 13.67 -16.86 13.23
CA ALA A 153 13.54 -15.67 12.42
C ALA A 153 14.93 -15.15 12.00
N THR A 154 15.16 -15.07 10.69
CA THR A 154 16.20 -14.22 10.11
C THR A 154 15.95 -12.79 10.60
N PRO A 155 16.97 -12.03 11.06
CA PRO A 155 16.76 -10.68 11.56
C PRO A 155 16.23 -9.79 10.43
N THR A 156 14.93 -9.56 10.43
CA THR A 156 14.26 -8.62 9.55
C THR A 156 14.62 -7.21 9.98
N HIS A 157 15.09 -6.42 9.02
CA HIS A 157 15.30 -4.98 9.21
C HIS A 157 14.00 -4.34 9.65
N THR A 158 13.97 -3.82 10.88
CA THR A 158 12.86 -3.04 11.44
C THR A 158 12.55 -1.86 10.50
N PRO A 159 11.42 -1.85 9.78
CA PRO A 159 11.00 -0.65 9.10
C PRO A 159 10.48 0.32 10.16
N GLU A 160 11.01 1.54 10.16
CA GLU A 160 10.52 2.60 11.04
C GLU A 160 9.02 2.83 10.82
N PRO A 161 8.24 3.04 11.89
CA PRO A 161 6.81 3.27 11.78
C PRO A 161 6.55 4.63 11.10
N ILE A 162 6.11 4.61 9.85
CA ILE A 162 5.76 5.83 9.12
C ILE A 162 4.28 6.11 9.33
N THR A 163 3.98 6.93 10.34
CA THR A 163 2.66 7.54 10.56
C THR A 163 2.11 8.15 9.28
N SER A 164 1.01 7.60 8.77
CA SER A 164 0.17 8.24 7.75
C SER A 164 -0.50 9.47 8.36
N ARG A 165 0.24 10.57 8.37
CA ARG A 165 -0.31 11.91 8.39
C ARG A 165 -0.31 12.35 6.93
N VAL A 166 -1.28 13.14 6.50
CA VAL A 166 -1.00 14.12 5.43
C VAL A 166 0.10 14.98 6.02
N SER A 167 1.36 14.56 5.87
CA SER A 167 2.48 15.27 6.44
C SER A 167 2.59 16.52 5.60
N HIS A 168 2.03 17.59 6.14
CA HIS A 168 2.81 18.80 6.27
C HIS A 168 4.10 18.37 6.95
N ASP A 169 5.01 17.75 6.20
CA ASP A 169 6.33 17.45 6.70
C ASP A 169 6.87 18.84 7.06
N PRO A 170 7.07 19.13 8.36
CA PRO A 170 7.48 20.45 8.76
C PRO A 170 8.83 20.79 8.13
N ALA A 171 9.64 19.79 7.78
CA ALA A 171 10.86 19.99 6.99
C ALA A 171 10.53 20.40 5.55
N LEU A 172 9.63 19.71 4.86
CA LEU A 172 9.21 20.10 3.50
C LEU A 172 8.55 21.49 3.47
N MET A 173 7.66 21.78 4.43
CA MET A 173 7.01 23.07 4.56
C MET A 173 7.99 24.19 4.93
N LEU A 174 8.97 23.90 5.80
CA LEU A 174 10.04 24.83 6.14
C LEU A 174 10.98 25.06 4.95
N MET A 175 11.29 24.03 4.16
CA MET A 175 12.11 24.15 2.95
C MET A 175 11.41 24.99 1.88
N VAL A 176 10.10 24.78 1.67
CA VAL A 176 9.28 25.61 0.78
C VAL A 176 9.22 27.05 1.31
N ALA A 177 9.00 27.26 2.60
CA ALA A 177 8.96 28.59 3.20
C ALA A 177 10.30 29.33 3.09
N ILE A 178 11.43 28.66 3.37
CA ILE A 178 12.78 29.22 3.21
C ILE A 178 13.04 29.56 1.75
N GLY A 179 12.63 28.71 0.81
CA GLY A 179 12.74 28.98 -0.63
C GLY A 179 11.96 30.23 -1.04
N VAL A 180 10.71 30.37 -0.61
CA VAL A 180 9.87 31.54 -0.90
C VAL A 180 10.45 32.81 -0.27
N ILE A 181 10.88 32.76 1.00
CA ILE A 181 11.50 33.91 1.69
C ILE A 181 12.79 34.32 0.99
N GLY A 182 13.63 33.36 0.58
CA GLY A 182 14.85 33.61 -0.17
C GLY A 182 14.61 34.35 -1.48
N VAL A 183 13.58 33.95 -2.25
CA VAL A 183 13.17 34.61 -3.50
C VAL A 183 12.67 36.03 -3.24
N VAL A 184 11.86 36.24 -2.20
CA VAL A 184 11.32 37.57 -1.84
C VAL A 184 12.43 38.52 -1.39
N LEU A 185 13.35 38.06 -0.54
CA LEU A 185 14.48 38.88 -0.07
C LEU A 185 15.43 39.24 -1.22
N TRP A 186 15.71 38.28 -2.11
CA TRP A 186 16.52 38.55 -3.30
C TRP A 186 15.86 39.57 -4.24
N ALA A 187 14.55 39.44 -4.49
CA ALA A 187 13.80 40.40 -5.28
C ALA A 187 13.80 41.81 -4.65
N ALA A 188 13.69 41.90 -3.32
CA ALA A 188 13.78 43.17 -2.60
C ALA A 188 15.18 43.81 -2.70
N VAL A 189 16.26 43.03 -2.56
CA VAL A 189 17.62 43.53 -2.73
C VAL A 189 17.84 44.06 -4.14
N LEU A 190 17.41 43.32 -5.18
CA LEU A 190 17.47 43.80 -6.56
C LEU A 190 16.68 45.09 -6.75
N PHE A 191 15.45 45.17 -6.21
CA PHE A 191 14.62 46.36 -6.31
C PHE A 191 15.29 47.61 -5.72
N PHE A 192 15.92 47.49 -4.55
CA PHE A 192 16.67 48.59 -3.93
C PHE A 192 17.97 48.94 -4.66
N MET A 193 18.61 47.96 -5.31
CA MET A 193 19.82 48.20 -6.11
C MET A 193 19.52 48.88 -7.45
N VAL A 194 18.36 48.61 -8.06
CA VAL A 194 17.91 49.25 -9.31
C VAL A 194 17.36 50.66 -9.07
N ARG A 195 16.87 50.96 -7.86
CA ARG A 195 16.34 52.28 -7.48
C ARG A 195 17.38 53.29 -6.98
N LYS A 196 18.67 52.94 -6.93
CA LYS A 196 19.77 53.86 -6.61
C LYS A 196 20.49 54.31 -7.88
#